data_AF-A0A6P1EEB7-F1
#
_entry.id   AF-A0A6P1EEB7-F1
#
_cell.length_a   1.000
_cell.length_b   1.000
_cell.length_c   1.000
_cell.angle_alpha   90.00
_cell.angle_beta   90.00
_cell.angle_gamma   90.00
#
_symmetry.space_group_name_H-M   'P 1'
#
loop_
_entity.id
_entity.type
_entity.pdbx_description
1 polymer ?
#
loop_
_entity_poly.entity_id
_entity_poly.type
_entity_poly.pdbx_seq_one_letter_code
_entity_poly.pdbx_strand_id
1 'polypeptide(L)'
;MSVRIAPDGTYVFGQPQIAPDGTYVGEGRIQIAPDGTYVAGQPRIAPDGTYVAGRPTIAPDGTFVGGKPLICPDGTYIGDGSE
;
A
#
# COMPACT_ATOMS: atom_id res chain seq x y z
N MET A 1 1.89 -8.03 -11.93
CA MET A 1 2.11 -8.31 -10.49
C MET A 1 0.78 -8.72 -9.87
N SER A 2 0.78 -9.28 -8.66
CA SER A 2 -0.42 -9.75 -7.97
C SER A 2 -0.34 -9.43 -6.48
N VAL A 3 -1.46 -9.54 -5.77
CA VAL A 3 -1.49 -9.57 -4.30
C VAL A 3 -0.60 -10.72 -3.80
N ARG A 4 0.20 -10.46 -2.77
CA ARG A 4 1.04 -11.44 -2.06
C ARG A 4 0.92 -11.22 -0.56
N ILE A 5 1.06 -12.31 0.20
CA ILE A 5 1.15 -12.25 1.66
C ILE A 5 2.62 -12.07 2.07
N ALA A 6 2.86 -11.16 3.00
CA ALA A 6 4.14 -10.93 3.64
C ALA A 6 4.35 -11.89 4.83
N PRO A 7 5.58 -12.07 5.32
CA PRO A 7 5.87 -12.93 6.47
C PRO A 7 5.12 -12.59 7.76
N ASP A 8 4.70 -11.33 7.95
CA ASP A 8 3.91 -10.89 9.11
C ASP A 8 2.39 -11.12 8.94
N GLY A 9 1.97 -11.67 7.80
CA GLY A 9 0.57 -11.92 7.46
C GLY A 9 -0.14 -10.77 6.75
N THR A 10 0.51 -9.62 6.57
CA THR A 10 -0.07 -8.50 5.80
C THR A 10 -0.08 -8.78 4.31
N TYR A 11 -0.96 -8.11 3.56
CA TYR A 11 -1.02 -8.22 2.10
C TYR A 11 -0.39 -6.99 1.44
N VAL A 12 0.36 -7.23 0.37
CA VAL A 12 0.97 -6.18 -0.46
C VAL A 12 0.86 -6.52 -1.94
N PHE A 13 1.01 -5.53 -2.81
CA PHE A 13 1.04 -5.74 -4.25
C PHE A 13 2.48 -5.91 -4.74
N GLY A 14 2.75 -7.00 -5.48
CA GLY A 14 4.09 -7.35 -5.91
C GLY A 14 4.91 -8.07 -4.82
N GLN A 15 6.23 -8.12 -4.99
CA GLN A 15 7.12 -8.77 -4.02
C GLN A 15 7.17 -7.98 -2.71
N PRO A 16 6.89 -8.60 -1.54
CA PRO A 16 7.04 -7.93 -0.25
C PRO A 16 8.48 -7.48 0.00
N GLN A 17 8.63 -6.25 0.46
CA GLN A 17 9.90 -5.65 0.87
C GLN A 17 9.76 -5.12 2.30
N ILE A 18 10.81 -5.26 3.11
CA ILE A 18 10.81 -4.78 4.49
C ILE A 18 11.34 -3.34 4.55
N ALA A 19 10.57 -2.45 5.17
CA ALA A 19 10.94 -1.08 5.46
C ALA A 19 11.82 -1.00 6.73
N PRO A 20 12.53 0.13 6.95
CA PRO A 20 13.40 0.30 8.12
C PRO A 20 12.72 0.14 9.49
N ASP A 21 11.42 0.42 9.58
CA ASP A 21 10.62 0.24 10.81
C ASP A 21 10.11 -1.20 11.00
N GLY A 22 10.43 -2.11 10.08
CA GLY A 22 10.01 -3.51 10.10
C GLY A 22 8.67 -3.79 9.41
N THR A 23 7.96 -2.77 8.91
CA THR A 23 6.72 -2.98 8.15
C THR A 23 7.00 -3.53 6.76
N TYR A 24 6.05 -4.30 6.21
CA TYR A 24 6.13 -4.76 4.82
C TYR A 24 5.39 -3.83 3.87
N VAL A 25 6.04 -3.49 2.77
CA VAL A 25 5.47 -2.74 1.66
C VAL A 25 5.54 -3.56 0.37
N GLY A 26 4.76 -3.14 -0.64
CA GLY A 26 4.76 -3.76 -1.96
C GLY A 26 6.05 -3.54 -2.74
N GLU A 27 6.03 -3.96 -4.00
CA GLU A 27 7.16 -3.77 -4.91
C GLU A 27 7.33 -2.29 -5.29
N GLY A 28 8.54 -1.76 -5.09
CA GLY A 28 8.88 -0.41 -5.52
C GLY A 28 10.03 0.21 -4.73
N ARG A 29 10.25 1.51 -4.93
CA ARG A 29 11.20 2.25 -4.10
C ARG A 29 10.55 2.58 -2.76
N ILE A 30 11.07 1.99 -1.69
CA ILE A 30 10.65 2.32 -0.32
C ILE A 30 10.94 3.80 -0.04
N GLN A 31 9.92 4.55 0.36
CA GLN A 31 10.01 5.96 0.72
C GLN A 31 9.24 6.22 2.01
N ILE A 32 9.76 7.15 2.82
CA ILE A 32 9.09 7.61 4.03
C ILE A 32 8.15 8.77 3.68
N ALA A 33 6.92 8.69 4.17
CA ALA A 33 5.93 9.74 4.09
C ALA A 33 6.14 10.80 5.20
N PRO A 34 5.57 12.01 5.06
CA PRO A 34 5.64 13.05 6.09
C PRO A 34 5.10 12.66 7.47
N ASP A 35 4.19 11.70 7.56
CA ASP A 35 3.67 11.17 8.83
C ASP A 35 4.57 10.09 9.48
N GLY A 36 5.66 9.73 8.81
CA GLY A 36 6.62 8.71 9.25
C GLY A 36 6.33 7.30 8.75
N THR A 37 5.22 7.07 8.04
CA THR A 37 4.90 5.76 7.45
C THR A 37 5.77 5.47 6.22
N TYR A 38 5.98 4.19 5.90
CA TYR A 38 6.68 3.77 4.69
C TYR A 38 5.72 3.27 3.61
N VAL A 39 5.98 3.67 2.36
CA VAL A 39 5.24 3.19 1.18
C VAL A 39 6.21 2.77 0.07
N ALA A 40 5.75 1.91 -0.84
CA ALA A 40 6.50 1.49 -2.02
C ALA A 40 6.13 2.35 -3.23
N GLY A 41 6.83 3.47 -3.43
CA GLY A 41 6.52 4.47 -4.46
C GLY A 41 6.54 5.89 -3.89
N GLN A 42 6.13 6.89 -4.69
CA GLN A 42 6.06 8.27 -4.21
C GLN A 42 4.86 8.41 -3.25
N PRO A 43 5.06 8.87 -2.01
CA PRO A 43 3.96 9.08 -1.07
C PRO A 43 2.99 10.15 -1.59
N ARG A 44 1.68 9.86 -1.50
CA ARG A 44 0.59 10.79 -1.80
C ARG A 44 -0.42 10.77 -0.67
N ILE A 45 -0.87 11.96 -0.28
CA ILE A 45 -1.88 12.12 0.76
C ILE A 45 -3.27 11.85 0.18
N ALA A 46 -4.02 10.97 0.82
CA ALA A 46 -5.42 10.71 0.55
C ALA A 46 -6.32 11.73 1.28
N PRO A 47 -7.59 11.88 0.89
CA PRO A 47 -8.54 12.79 1.55
C PRO A 47 -8.75 12.55 3.06
N ASP A 48 -8.52 11.33 3.55
CA ASP A 48 -8.59 10.99 4.98
C ASP A 48 -7.30 11.30 5.76
N GLY A 49 -6.27 11.81 5.07
CA GLY A 49 -4.97 12.15 5.65
C GLY A 49 -3.94 11.01 5.63
N THR A 50 -4.31 9.80 5.20
CA THR A 50 -3.37 8.68 5.08
C THR A 50 -2.45 8.85 3.87
N TYR A 51 -1.26 8.25 3.91
CA TYR A 51 -0.33 8.22 2.78
C TYR A 51 -0.36 6.87 2.06
N VAL A 52 -0.47 6.93 0.74
CA VAL A 52 -0.43 5.75 -0.15
C VAL A 52 0.60 5.96 -1.26
N ALA A 53 1.03 4.88 -1.92
CA ALA A 53 1.86 4.96 -3.12
C ALA A 53 1.00 4.81 -4.39
N GLY A 54 1.09 5.78 -5.31
CA GLY A 54 0.20 5.86 -6.47
C GLY A 54 -1.00 6.78 -6.21
N ARG A 55 -1.94 6.85 -7.15
CA ARG A 55 -3.11 7.74 -7.03
C ARG A 55 -4.08 7.25 -5.95
N PRO A 56 -4.41 8.08 -4.94
CA PRO A 56 -5.41 7.72 -3.94
C PRO A 56 -6.75 7.38 -4.59
N THR A 57 -7.25 6.19 -4.32
CA THR A 57 -8.54 5.69 -4.80
C THR A 57 -9.29 5.08 -3.63
N ILE A 58 -10.59 5.37 -3.54
CA ILE A 58 -11.46 4.79 -2.51
C ILE A 58 -11.81 3.34 -2.87
N ALA A 59 -11.57 2.42 -1.94
CA ALA A 59 -11.98 1.03 -2.04
C ALA A 59 -13.45 0.85 -1.62
N PRO A 60 -14.09 -0.27 -1.96
CA PRO A 60 -15.48 -0.55 -1.59
C PRO A 60 -15.79 -0.53 -0.08
N ASP A 61 -14.80 -0.79 0.78
CA ASP A 61 -14.93 -0.72 2.24
C ASP A 61 -14.75 0.70 2.80
N GLY A 62 -14.49 1.68 1.93
CA GLY A 62 -14.29 3.08 2.29
C GLY A 62 -12.84 3.47 2.60
N THR A 63 -11.90 2.52 2.61
CA THR A 63 -10.47 2.82 2.81
C THR A 63 -9.85 3.45 1.56
N PHE A 64 -8.80 4.26 1.73
CA PHE A 64 -8.00 4.75 0.60
C PHE A 64 -6.81 3.84 0.34
N VAL A 65 -6.63 3.49 -0.93
CA VAL A 65 -5.48 2.72 -1.42
C VAL A 65 -4.81 3.44 -2.59
N GLY A 66 -3.56 3.08 -2.88
CA GLY A 66 -2.81 3.67 -3.97
C GLY A 66 -2.96 2.92 -5.30
N GLY A 67 -3.53 3.56 -6.31
CA GLY A 67 -3.87 2.94 -7.59
C GLY A 67 -5.21 2.20 -7.55
N LYS A 68 -5.35 1.13 -8.33
CA LYS A 68 -6.58 0.35 -8.41
C LYS A 68 -6.77 -0.52 -7.15
N PRO A 69 -7.94 -0.48 -6.50
CA PRO A 69 -8.24 -1.37 -5.38
C PRO A 69 -8.27 -2.85 -5.80
N LEU A 70 -7.64 -3.69 -4.99
CA LEU A 70 -7.60 -5.15 -5.11
C LEU A 70 -8.04 -5.75 -3.78
N ILE A 71 -8.95 -6.73 -3.84
CA ILE A 71 -9.42 -7.45 -2.66
C ILE A 71 -8.43 -8.55 -2.27
N CYS A 72 -8.09 -8.60 -0.99
CA CYS A 72 -7.26 -9.63 -0.37
C CYS A 72 -8.12 -10.81 0.11
N PRO A 73 -7.53 -12.01 0.32
CA PRO A 73 -8.25 -13.17 0.84
C PRO A 73 -8.94 -12.96 2.19
N ASP A 74 -8.45 -12.04 3.02
CA ASP A 74 -9.05 -11.68 4.32
C ASP A 74 -10.18 -10.62 4.21
N GLY A 75 -10.48 -10.17 3.01
CA GLY A 75 -11.51 -9.15 2.73
C GLY A 75 -11.00 -7.70 2.80
N THR A 76 -9.74 -7.47 3.16
CA THR A 76 -9.14 -6.11 3.11
C THR A 76 -8.85 -5.69 1.68
N TYR A 77 -8.63 -4.38 1.46
CA TYR A 77 -8.23 -3.85 0.16
C TYR A 77 -6.81 -3.27 0.20
N ILE A 78 -6.06 -3.54 -0.88
CA ILE A 78 -4.77 -2.89 -1.14
C ILE A 78 -4.79 -2.27 -2.54
N GLY A 79 -3.79 -1.43 -2.80
CA GLY A 79 -3.61 -0.77 -4.08
C GLY A 79 -2.54 -1.44 -4.94
N ASP A 80 -2.66 -1.33 -6.27
CA ASP A 80 -1.66 -1.82 -7.21
C ASP A 80 -0.50 -0.84 -7.49
N GLY A 81 -0.52 0.34 -6.85
CA GLY A 81 0.51 1.35 -7.00
C GLY A 81 0.42 2.19 -8.28
N SER A 82 -0.66 2.03 -9.07
CA SER A 82 -0.86 2.81 -10.30
C SER A 82 -1.20 4.28 -10.05
N GLU A 83 -0.97 5.10 -11.08
CA GLU A 83 -1.18 6.55 -11.13
C GLU A 83 -2.54 6.94 -11.73
#